data_AF-A0A182EDN6-F1
#
_entry.id   AF-A0A182EDN6-F1
#
_cell.length_a   1.000
_cell.length_b   1.000
_cell.length_c   1.000
_cell.angle_alpha   90.00
_cell.angle_beta   90.00
_cell.angle_gamma   90.00
#
_symmetry.space_group_name_H-M   'P 1'
#
loop_
_entity.id
_entity.type
_entity.pdbx_description
1 polymer ?
#
loop_
_entity_poly.entity_id
_entity_poly.type
_entity_poly.pdbx_seq_one_letter_code
_entity_poly.pdbx_strand_id
1 'polypeptide(L)'
;GNIVGYVLAKMEEEADDEPHGHITSLAVKRSYRRLGLAQKLMDQTARAMVETFNARYVSLHVRVSNRAALNLYQNTLKFEISDVEPKYYADGEDAYAMKRPLVQFAMENNIEPADRKAFFSTKEEREHARKQKNN
;
A
#
# COMPACT_ATOMS: atom_id res chain seq x y z
N GLY A 1 10.49 -15.03 -22.06
CA GLY A 1 9.20 -14.28 -22.06
C GLY A 1 9.47 -12.79 -22.08
N ASN A 2 8.50 -11.97 -22.49
CA ASN A 2 8.64 -10.50 -22.53
C ASN A 2 8.01 -9.84 -21.30
N ILE A 3 8.70 -8.89 -20.67
CA ILE A 3 8.14 -8.13 -19.55
C ILE A 3 7.08 -7.15 -20.08
N VAL A 4 5.88 -7.19 -19.48
CA VAL A 4 4.72 -6.37 -19.89
C VAL A 4 4.19 -5.44 -18.79
N GLY A 5 4.67 -5.59 -17.56
CA GLY A 5 4.38 -4.70 -16.45
C GLY A 5 5.25 -5.03 -15.25
N TYR A 6 5.32 -4.10 -14.30
CA TYR A 6 6.08 -4.23 -13.06
C TYR A 6 5.43 -3.40 -11.95
N VAL A 7 5.79 -3.72 -10.72
CA VAL A 7 5.55 -2.91 -9.52
C VAL A 7 6.86 -2.82 -8.75
N LEU A 8 7.19 -1.62 -8.28
CA LEU A 8 8.31 -1.32 -7.41
C LEU A 8 7.74 -0.75 -6.12
N ALA A 9 8.14 -1.34 -5.00
CA ALA A 9 7.68 -0.95 -3.68
C ALA A 9 8.79 -1.12 -2.65
N LYS A 10 8.65 -0.42 -1.53
CA LYS A 10 9.54 -0.52 -0.35
C LYS A 10 8.71 -0.64 0.93
N MET A 11 9.36 -1.05 2.00
CA MET A 11 8.84 -0.87 3.36
C MET A 11 9.27 0.49 3.88
N GLU A 12 8.40 1.17 4.63
CA GLU A 12 8.80 2.33 5.43
C GLU A 12 9.16 1.84 6.84
N GLU A 13 10.33 2.28 7.31
CA GLU A 13 10.99 1.76 8.53
C GLU A 13 11.02 2.78 9.68
N GLU A 14 10.22 3.84 9.60
CA GLU A 14 10.16 4.82 10.68
C GLU A 14 9.66 4.16 11.97
N ALA A 15 10.48 4.20 13.02
CA ALA A 15 10.30 3.38 14.23
C ALA A 15 8.99 3.66 14.98
N ASP A 16 8.50 4.90 14.90
CA ASP A 16 7.27 5.34 15.56
C ASP A 16 6.02 5.07 14.73
N ASP A 17 6.19 4.81 13.43
CA ASP A 17 5.07 4.56 12.54
C ASP A 17 4.58 3.12 12.62
N GLU A 18 3.37 2.93 12.12
CA GLU A 18 2.82 1.60 11.95
C GLU A 18 3.49 0.94 10.74
N PRO A 19 3.95 -0.33 10.83
CA PRO A 19 4.65 -0.99 9.71
C PRO A 19 3.80 -0.94 8.45
N HIS A 20 4.35 -0.38 7.37
CA HIS A 20 3.61 -0.19 6.14
C HIS A 20 4.51 -0.16 4.91
N GLY A 21 3.93 -0.54 3.78
CA GLY A 21 4.60 -0.47 2.49
C GLY A 21 4.30 0.83 1.76
N HIS A 22 5.15 1.18 0.79
CA HIS A 22 4.93 2.27 -0.13
C HIS A 22 5.15 1.83 -1.58
N ILE A 23 4.19 2.10 -2.46
CA ILE A 23 4.30 1.83 -3.90
C ILE A 23 5.00 3.01 -4.57
N THR A 24 6.25 2.81 -4.96
CA THR A 24 7.06 3.81 -5.67
C THR A 24 6.67 3.91 -7.14
N SER A 25 6.39 2.78 -7.80
CA SER A 25 6.08 2.77 -9.23
C SER A 25 5.26 1.56 -9.65
N LEU A 26 4.27 1.77 -10.51
CA LEU A 26 3.47 0.72 -11.13
C LEU A 26 3.29 1.06 -12.60
N ALA A 27 3.62 0.13 -13.49
CA ALA A 27 3.39 0.30 -14.91
C ALA A 27 2.96 -0.98 -15.60
N VAL A 28 2.05 -0.86 -16.57
CA VAL A 28 1.64 -1.93 -17.48
C VAL A 28 1.61 -1.37 -18.90
N LYS A 29 2.22 -2.10 -19.85
CA LYS A 29 2.22 -1.77 -21.28
C LYS A 29 0.79 -1.55 -21.76
N ARG A 30 0.56 -0.51 -22.57
CA ARG A 30 -0.79 -0.10 -23.01
C ARG A 30 -1.60 -1.25 -23.62
N SER A 31 -0.97 -2.07 -24.47
CA SER A 31 -1.60 -3.23 -25.13
C SER A 31 -2.00 -4.37 -24.18
N TYR A 32 -1.52 -4.35 -22.92
CA TYR A 32 -1.79 -5.35 -21.90
C TYR A 32 -2.64 -4.79 -20.73
N ARG A 33 -3.17 -3.56 -20.88
CA ARG A 33 -4.07 -2.95 -19.88
C ARG A 33 -5.46 -3.55 -19.98
N ARG A 34 -6.27 -3.39 -18.92
CA ARG A 34 -7.62 -3.95 -18.77
C ARG A 34 -7.71 -5.48 -18.77
N LEU A 35 -6.57 -6.16 -18.56
CA LEU A 35 -6.48 -7.61 -18.36
C LEU A 35 -6.28 -8.00 -16.88
N GLY A 36 -6.51 -7.06 -15.95
CA GLY A 36 -6.33 -7.28 -14.51
C GLY A 36 -4.87 -7.36 -14.03
N LEU A 37 -3.87 -7.12 -14.89
CA LEU A 37 -2.45 -7.27 -14.54
C LEU A 37 -2.00 -6.33 -13.40
N ALA A 38 -2.42 -5.07 -13.44
CA ALA A 38 -2.07 -4.09 -12.41
C ALA A 38 -2.63 -4.50 -11.04
N GLN A 39 -3.86 -5.00 -11.00
CA GLN A 39 -4.47 -5.53 -9.77
C GLN A 39 -3.67 -6.72 -9.25
N LYS A 40 -3.35 -7.70 -10.10
CA LYS A 40 -2.55 -8.86 -9.70
C LYS A 40 -1.18 -8.48 -9.14
N LEU A 41 -0.48 -7.55 -9.78
CA LEU A 41 0.82 -7.05 -9.30
C LEU A 41 0.68 -6.39 -7.91
N MET A 42 -0.34 -5.56 -7.72
CA MET A 42 -0.58 -4.85 -6.46
C MET A 42 -0.99 -5.81 -5.33
N ASP A 43 -1.87 -6.78 -5.60
CA ASP A 43 -2.32 -7.75 -4.59
C ASP A 43 -1.18 -8.70 -4.18
N GLN A 44 -0.30 -9.11 -5.10
CA GLN A 44 0.89 -9.89 -4.77
C GLN A 44 1.90 -9.07 -3.94
N THR A 45 2.04 -7.78 -4.25
CA THR A 45 2.88 -6.87 -3.47
C THR A 45 2.34 -6.71 -2.05
N ALA A 46 1.04 -6.45 -1.91
CA ALA A 46 0.36 -6.33 -0.62
C ALA A 46 0.48 -7.62 0.21
N ARG A 47 0.30 -8.79 -0.42
CA ARG A 47 0.50 -10.08 0.24
C ARG A 47 1.92 -10.22 0.78
N ALA A 48 2.94 -9.98 -0.04
CA ALA A 48 4.33 -10.09 0.37
C ALA A 48 4.67 -9.16 1.54
N MET A 49 4.12 -7.94 1.53
CA MET A 49 4.27 -6.96 2.61
C MET A 49 3.67 -7.46 3.94
N VAL A 50 2.50 -8.12 3.89
CA VAL A 50 1.87 -8.72 5.07
C VAL A 50 2.66 -9.93 5.58
N GLU A 51 2.94 -10.89 4.69
CA GLU A 51 3.57 -12.18 5.02
C GLU A 51 5.00 -12.00 5.54
N THR A 52 5.72 -10.97 5.08
CA THR A 52 7.16 -10.80 5.41
C THR A 52 7.39 -9.72 6.46
N PHE A 53 6.57 -8.68 6.49
CA PHE A 53 6.87 -7.45 7.25
C PHE A 53 5.71 -6.96 8.13
N ASN A 54 4.61 -7.71 8.24
CA ASN A 54 3.44 -7.29 9.01
C ASN A 54 2.87 -5.93 8.57
N ALA A 55 3.02 -5.57 7.29
CA ALA A 55 2.55 -4.27 6.80
C ALA A 55 1.04 -4.14 6.99
N ARG A 56 0.61 -3.19 7.82
CA ARG A 56 -0.81 -3.00 8.17
C ARG A 56 -1.55 -2.14 7.16
N TYR A 57 -0.83 -1.37 6.36
CA TYR A 57 -1.34 -0.68 5.19
C TYR A 57 -0.25 -0.55 4.11
N VAL A 58 -0.68 -0.16 2.91
CA VAL A 58 0.21 0.25 1.83
C VAL A 58 -0.20 1.63 1.34
N SER A 59 0.78 2.51 1.12
CA SER A 59 0.58 3.88 0.66
C SER A 59 1.10 4.10 -0.77
N LEU A 60 0.62 5.15 -1.42
CA LEU A 60 1.13 5.65 -2.69
C LEU A 60 0.76 7.12 -2.90
N HIS A 61 1.44 7.74 -3.85
CA HIS A 61 1.07 9.05 -4.39
C HIS A 61 0.60 8.92 -5.83
N VAL A 62 -0.43 9.69 -6.18
CA VAL A 62 -0.97 9.70 -7.55
C VAL A 62 -1.36 11.11 -7.97
N ARG A 63 -0.99 11.48 -9.21
CA ARG A 63 -1.42 12.74 -9.84
C ARG A 63 -2.93 12.88 -9.82
N VAL A 64 -3.43 14.06 -9.42
CA VAL A 64 -4.88 14.35 -9.38
C VAL A 64 -5.53 14.23 -10.77
N SER A 65 -4.76 14.49 -11.84
CA SER A 65 -5.24 14.36 -13.23
C SER A 65 -5.31 12.91 -13.74
N ASN A 66 -4.68 11.93 -13.06
CA ASN A 66 -4.55 10.57 -13.57
C ASN A 66 -5.79 9.71 -13.30
N ARG A 67 -6.87 10.00 -14.02
CA ARG A 67 -8.18 9.33 -13.89
C ARG A 67 -8.13 7.80 -13.99
N ALA A 68 -7.26 7.26 -14.85
CA ALA A 68 -7.15 5.82 -15.02
C ALA A 68 -6.54 5.13 -13.78
N ALA A 69 -5.50 5.74 -13.19
CA ALA A 69 -4.90 5.24 -11.96
C ALA A 69 -5.84 5.44 -10.76
N LEU A 70 -6.52 6.59 -10.68
CA LEU A 70 -7.50 6.85 -9.62
C LEU A 70 -8.62 5.81 -9.61
N ASN A 71 -9.17 5.48 -10.78
CA ASN A 71 -10.18 4.43 -10.89
C ASN A 71 -9.63 3.05 -10.43
N LEU A 72 -8.40 2.71 -10.82
CA LEU A 72 -7.76 1.47 -10.36
C LEU A 72 -7.60 1.46 -8.83
N TYR A 73 -7.03 2.51 -8.25
CA TYR A 73 -6.72 2.56 -6.83
C TYR A 73 -7.98 2.62 -5.97
N GLN A 74 -8.93 3.51 -6.28
CA GLN A 74 -10.15 3.67 -5.48
C GLN A 74 -11.13 2.50 -5.69
N ASN A 75 -11.52 2.23 -6.93
CA ASN A 75 -12.66 1.35 -7.20
C ASN A 75 -12.27 -0.13 -7.18
N THR A 76 -11.12 -0.46 -7.76
CA THR A 76 -10.65 -1.85 -7.86
C THR A 76 -9.88 -2.29 -6.61
N LEU A 77 -8.95 -1.45 -6.15
CA LEU A 77 -8.01 -1.82 -5.08
C LEU A 77 -8.38 -1.28 -3.69
N LYS A 78 -9.46 -0.50 -3.58
CA LYS A 78 -9.98 0.02 -2.30
C LYS A 78 -8.95 0.87 -1.53
N PHE A 79 -8.13 1.62 -2.25
CA PHE A 79 -7.36 2.71 -1.66
C PHE A 79 -8.27 3.89 -1.37
N GLU A 80 -8.04 4.53 -0.25
CA GLU A 80 -8.71 5.75 0.20
C GLU A 80 -7.73 6.93 0.12
N ILE A 81 -8.23 8.12 -0.18
CA ILE A 81 -7.42 9.34 -0.14
C ILE A 81 -7.20 9.70 1.33
N SER A 82 -5.95 9.75 1.77
CA SER A 82 -5.59 10.18 3.12
C SER A 82 -5.29 11.68 3.18
N ASP A 83 -4.71 12.25 2.12
CA ASP A 83 -4.37 13.68 2.06
C ASP A 83 -4.26 14.19 0.61
N VAL A 84 -4.23 15.52 0.45
CA VAL A 84 -3.91 16.22 -0.79
C VAL A 84 -2.60 16.98 -0.59
N GLU A 85 -1.58 16.61 -1.35
CA GLU A 85 -0.24 17.20 -1.24
C GLU A 85 -0.04 18.23 -2.36
N PRO A 86 -0.03 19.54 -2.03
CA PRO A 86 0.05 20.59 -3.02
C PRO A 86 1.44 20.64 -3.67
N LYS A 87 1.48 20.81 -5.00
CA LYS A 87 2.72 20.90 -5.79
C LYS A 87 3.71 19.76 -5.54
N TYR A 88 3.20 18.56 -5.28
CA TYR A 88 4.01 17.37 -5.04
C TYR A 88 4.90 17.02 -6.23
N TYR A 89 4.36 17.12 -7.44
CA TYR A 89 5.12 16.83 -8.65
C TYR A 89 5.93 18.05 -9.10
N ALA A 90 7.05 17.79 -9.78
CA ALA A 90 8.00 18.84 -10.18
C ALA A 90 7.43 19.90 -11.14
N ASP A 91 6.34 19.58 -11.84
CA ASP A 91 5.59 20.52 -12.70
C ASP A 91 4.56 21.35 -11.92
N GLY A 92 4.50 21.19 -10.60
CA GLY A 92 3.57 21.87 -9.71
C GLY A 92 2.21 21.20 -9.61
N GLU A 93 2.00 20.03 -10.22
CA GLU A 93 0.75 19.29 -10.04
C GLU A 93 0.65 18.71 -8.62
N ASP A 94 -0.55 18.79 -8.06
CA ASP A 94 -0.89 18.19 -6.77
C ASP A 94 -0.92 16.65 -6.86
N ALA A 95 -0.70 16.00 -5.71
CA ALA A 95 -0.89 14.56 -5.55
C ALA A 95 -2.01 14.26 -4.55
N TYR A 96 -2.72 13.18 -4.79
CA TYR A 96 -3.41 12.48 -3.71
C TYR A 96 -2.43 11.52 -3.04
N ALA A 97 -2.26 11.66 -1.73
CA ALA A 97 -1.70 10.61 -0.89
C ALA A 97 -2.83 9.61 -0.62
N MET A 98 -2.59 8.34 -0.92
CA MET A 98 -3.60 7.29 -0.79
C MET A 98 -3.09 6.13 0.07
N LYS A 99 -4.00 5.49 0.82
CA LYS A 99 -3.70 4.32 1.66
C LYS A 99 -4.71 3.21 1.45
N ARG A 100 -4.26 1.95 1.46
CA ARG A 100 -5.11 0.76 1.52
C ARG A 100 -4.83 -0.01 2.80
N PRO A 101 -5.82 -0.18 3.70
CA PRO A 101 -5.66 -1.05 4.87
C PRO A 101 -5.41 -2.50 4.45
N LEU A 102 -4.39 -3.13 5.01
CA LEU A 102 -3.99 -4.51 4.70
C LEU A 102 -4.50 -5.53 5.73
N VAL A 103 -4.93 -5.09 6.92
CA VAL A 103 -5.51 -5.99 7.92
C VAL A 103 -6.79 -6.66 7.38
N GLN A 104 -7.74 -5.86 6.89
CA GLN A 104 -8.97 -6.37 6.29
C GLN A 104 -8.69 -7.21 5.03
N PHE A 105 -7.79 -6.73 4.16
CA PHE A 105 -7.37 -7.46 2.96
C PHE A 105 -6.81 -8.85 3.31
N ALA A 106 -5.96 -8.95 4.35
CA ALA A 106 -5.39 -10.21 4.79
C ALA A 106 -6.47 -11.18 5.31
N MET A 107 -7.45 -10.67 6.08
CA MET A 107 -8.58 -11.47 6.55
C MET A 107 -9.42 -12.01 5.38
N GLU A 108 -9.80 -11.16 4.43
CA GLU A 108 -10.62 -11.53 3.27
C GLU A 108 -9.94 -12.54 2.34
N ASN A 109 -8.60 -12.53 2.29
CA ASN A 109 -7.82 -13.35 1.38
C ASN A 109 -7.09 -14.51 2.07
N ASN A 110 -7.37 -14.76 3.36
CA ASN A 110 -6.72 -15.78 4.18
C ASN A 110 -5.19 -15.73 4.11
N ILE A 111 -4.62 -14.53 4.27
CA ILE A 111 -3.17 -14.29 4.26
C ILE A 111 -2.66 -14.34 5.71
N GLU A 112 -1.63 -15.15 5.96
CA GLU A 112 -1.00 -15.24 7.28
C GLU A 112 0.15 -14.20 7.39
N PRO A 113 0.11 -13.29 8.38
CA PRO A 113 1.19 -12.33 8.60
C PRO A 113 2.43 -12.97 9.25
N ALA A 114 3.57 -12.29 9.21
CA ALA A 114 4.81 -12.77 9.85
C ALA A 114 4.68 -12.97 11.38
N ASP A 115 3.96 -12.08 12.07
CA ASP A 115 3.56 -12.23 13.47
C ASP A 115 2.06 -11.92 13.63
N ARG A 116 1.26 -12.97 13.79
CA ARG A 116 -0.19 -12.89 13.95
C ARG A 116 -0.63 -12.01 15.11
N LYS A 117 0.02 -12.14 16.28
CA LYS A 117 -0.38 -11.42 17.48
C LYS A 117 -0.14 -9.92 17.31
N ALA A 118 1.04 -9.56 16.80
CA ALA A 118 1.39 -8.15 16.57
C ALA A 118 0.56 -7.51 15.46
N PHE A 119 0.23 -8.26 14.40
CA PHE A 119 -0.51 -7.75 13.24
C PHE A 119 -1.96 -7.39 13.57
N PHE A 120 -2.65 -8.28 14.29
CA PHE A 120 -4.06 -8.15 14.64
C PHE A 120 -4.32 -7.42 15.95
N SER A 121 -3.30 -6.97 16.67
CA SER A 121 -3.47 -6.19 17.89
C SER A 121 -4.14 -4.83 17.62
N THR A 122 -4.78 -4.28 18.64
CA THR A 122 -5.33 -2.92 18.58
C THR A 122 -4.21 -1.87 18.65
N LYS A 123 -4.55 -0.61 18.33
CA LYS A 123 -3.60 0.51 18.47
C LYS A 123 -3.22 0.73 19.94
N GLU A 124 -4.20 0.67 20.84
CA GLU A 124 -4.02 0.82 22.28
C GLU A 124 -3.07 -0.25 22.86
N GLU A 125 -3.25 -1.51 22.48
CA GLU A 125 -2.39 -2.62 22.89
C GLU A 125 -0.93 -2.40 22.47
N ARG A 126 -0.70 -1.86 21.27
CA ARG A 126 0.66 -1.56 20.77
C ARG A 126 1.29 -0.38 21.48
N GLU A 127 0.52 0.69 21.70
CA GLU A 127 1.02 1.86 22.43
C GLU A 127 1.41 1.48 23.86
N HIS A 128 0.61 0.62 24.51
CA HIS A 128 0.94 0.08 25.83
C HIS A 128 2.21 -0.80 25.79
N ALA A 129 2.33 -1.69 24.79
CA ALA A 129 3.53 -2.53 24.61
C ALA A 129 4.80 -1.73 24.29
N ARG A 130 4.69 -0.62 23.54
CA ARG A 130 5.81 0.30 23.25
C ARG A 130 6.26 1.03 24.52
N LYS A 131 5.31 1.53 25.33
CA LYS A 131 5.61 2.19 26.62
C LYS A 131 6.31 1.26 27.62
N GLN A 132 5.97 -0.03 27.63
CA GLN A 132 6.60 -1.02 28.51
C GLN A 132 8.02 -1.43 28.09
N LYS A 133 8.39 -1.29 26.80
CA LYS A 133 9.75 -1.59 26.30
C LYS A 133 10.76 -0.46 26.51
N ASN A 134 10.28 0.77 26.75
CA ASN A 134 11.11 1.96 26.92
C ASN A 134 11.32 2.37 28.39
N ASN A 135 10.84 1.54 29.34
CA ASN A 135 11.12 1.62 30.78
C ASN A 135 12.05 0.48 31.19
#